data_AF-Q9Y303-F1
#
_entry.id   AF-Q9Y303-F1
#
_cell.length_a   1.000
_cell.length_b   1.000
_cell.length_c   1.000
_cell.angle_alpha   90.00
_cell.angle_beta   90.00
_cell.angle_gamma   90.00
#
_symmetry.space_group_name_H-M   'P 1'
#
loop_
_entity.id
_entity.type
_entity.pdbx_description
1 polymer ?
#
loop_
_entity_poly.entity_id
_entity_poly.type
_entity_poly.pdbx_seq_one_letter_code
_entity_poly.pdbx_strand_id
1 'polypeptide(L)'
;MRGEQGAAGARVLQFTNCRILRGGKLLREDLWVRGGRILDPEKLFFEERRVADERRDCGGRILAPGFIDVQINGGFGVDFSQATEDVGSGVALVARRILSHGVTSFCPTLVTSPPEVYHKVVPQIPVKSGGPHGAGVLGLHLEGPFISREKRGAHPEAHLRSFEADAFQDLLATYGPLDNVRIVTLAPELGRSHEVIRALTARGICVSLGHSVADLRAAEDAVWSGATFITHLFNAMLPFHHRDPGIVGLLTSDRLPAGRCIFYGMIADGTHTNPAALRIAHRAHPQGLVLVTDAIPALGLGNGRHTLGQQEVEVDGLTAYVAGTKTLSGSIAPMDVCVRHFLQATGCSMESALEAASLHPAQLLGLEKSKGTLDFGADADFVVLDDSLHVQATYISGELVWQADAARQ
;
A
#
# COMPACT_ATOMS: atom_id res chain seq x y z
N MET A 1 2.09 11.31 30.39
CA MET A 1 1.07 11.80 31.36
C MET A 1 0.17 12.94 30.86
N ARG A 2 0.58 13.89 29.98
CA ARG A 2 -0.37 14.87 29.41
C ARG A 2 -1.33 14.31 28.33
N GLY A 3 -0.97 13.19 27.66
CA GLY A 3 -1.80 12.58 26.62
C GLY A 3 -2.99 11.76 27.14
N GLU A 4 -2.82 11.00 28.21
CA GLU A 4 -3.88 10.12 28.74
C GLU A 4 -5.03 10.89 29.40
N GLN A 5 -4.74 12.00 30.09
CA GLN A 5 -5.79 12.85 30.69
C GLN A 5 -6.65 13.55 29.63
N GLY A 6 -6.08 13.89 28.46
CA GLY A 6 -6.84 14.47 27.35
C GLY A 6 -7.77 13.46 26.66
N ALA A 7 -7.37 12.19 26.61
CA ALA A 7 -8.15 11.13 25.96
C ALA A 7 -9.42 10.76 26.75
N ALA A 8 -9.36 10.74 28.08
CA ALA A 8 -10.52 10.41 28.92
C ALA A 8 -11.67 11.43 28.77
N GLY A 9 -11.33 12.71 28.57
CA GLY A 9 -12.29 13.79 28.33
C GLY A 9 -12.77 13.91 26.89
N ALA A 10 -12.18 13.18 25.94
CA ALA A 10 -12.57 13.24 24.55
C ALA A 10 -14.00 12.70 24.34
N ARG A 11 -14.63 13.21 23.28
CA ARG A 11 -15.98 12.81 22.88
C ARG A 11 -16.02 11.33 22.50
N VAL A 12 -17.05 10.63 22.96
CA VAL A 12 -17.33 9.23 22.63
C VAL A 12 -18.34 9.19 21.49
N LEU A 13 -17.93 8.62 20.36
CA LEU A 13 -18.78 8.33 19.21
C LEU A 13 -19.18 6.85 19.22
N GLN A 14 -20.43 6.56 18.93
CA GLN A 14 -20.95 5.21 18.73
C GLN A 14 -21.55 5.10 17.32
N PHE A 15 -20.99 4.21 16.51
CA PHE A 15 -21.52 3.85 15.20
C PHE A 15 -22.40 2.62 15.38
N THR A 16 -23.69 2.74 15.07
CA THR A 16 -24.69 1.71 15.33
C THR A 16 -25.20 1.10 14.04
N ASN A 17 -25.80 -0.10 14.13
CA ASN A 17 -26.43 -0.78 12.99
C ASN A 17 -25.44 -0.93 11.81
N CYS A 18 -24.27 -1.47 12.10
CA CYS A 18 -23.24 -1.80 11.13
C CYS A 18 -22.83 -3.27 11.19
N ARG A 19 -22.07 -3.70 10.18
CA ARG A 19 -21.31 -4.96 10.17
C ARG A 19 -19.83 -4.62 10.20
N ILE A 20 -19.15 -4.94 11.28
CA ILE A 20 -17.74 -4.58 11.51
C ILE A 20 -16.85 -5.74 11.08
N LEU A 21 -15.86 -5.47 10.22
CA LEU A 21 -14.81 -6.44 9.93
C LEU A 21 -13.82 -6.49 11.10
N ARG A 22 -13.87 -7.59 11.86
CA ARG A 22 -12.95 -7.87 12.97
C ARG A 22 -12.69 -9.37 13.07
N GLY A 23 -11.42 -9.75 13.26
CA GLY A 23 -11.03 -11.17 13.39
C GLY A 23 -11.43 -12.04 12.19
N GLY A 24 -11.33 -11.50 10.97
CA GLY A 24 -11.65 -12.20 9.73
C GLY A 24 -13.14 -12.47 9.49
N LYS A 25 -14.03 -11.75 10.17
CA LYS A 25 -15.49 -11.90 10.02
C LYS A 25 -16.20 -10.55 10.03
N LEU A 26 -17.32 -10.47 9.32
CA LEU A 26 -18.29 -9.38 9.46
C LEU A 26 -19.24 -9.64 10.63
N LEU A 27 -19.07 -8.91 11.72
CA LEU A 27 -19.85 -9.04 12.96
C LEU A 27 -20.88 -7.92 13.08
N ARG A 28 -22.12 -8.24 13.48
CA ARG A 28 -23.15 -7.21 13.72
C ARG A 28 -23.02 -6.65 15.12
N GLU A 29 -22.24 -5.59 15.24
CA GLU A 29 -21.85 -4.93 16.47
C GLU A 29 -21.80 -3.41 16.27
N ASP A 30 -21.70 -2.65 17.36
CA ASP A 30 -21.48 -1.20 17.31
C ASP A 30 -19.98 -0.88 17.42
N LEU A 31 -19.50 0.11 16.67
CA LEU A 31 -18.11 0.59 16.78
C LEU A 31 -18.08 1.80 17.73
N TRP A 32 -17.24 1.72 18.75
CA TRP A 32 -17.06 2.79 19.72
C TRP A 32 -15.72 3.47 19.48
N VAL A 33 -15.72 4.80 19.45
CA VAL A 33 -14.52 5.59 19.16
C VAL A 33 -14.37 6.72 20.17
N ARG A 34 -13.15 6.90 20.69
CA ARG A 34 -12.80 8.03 21.54
C ARG A 34 -11.36 8.45 21.30
N GLY A 35 -11.13 9.74 21.13
CA GLY A 35 -9.78 10.31 21.00
C GLY A 35 -8.96 9.67 19.87
N GLY A 36 -9.62 9.34 18.75
CA GLY A 36 -8.98 8.70 17.60
C GLY A 36 -8.71 7.20 17.70
N ARG A 37 -9.19 6.54 18.76
CA ARG A 37 -8.97 5.11 18.99
C ARG A 37 -10.29 4.34 19.05
N ILE A 38 -10.25 3.08 18.59
CA ILE A 38 -11.33 2.13 18.80
C ILE A 38 -11.39 1.76 20.29
N LEU A 39 -12.57 1.85 20.89
CA LEU A 39 -12.79 1.64 22.31
C LEU A 39 -13.47 0.30 22.57
N ASP A 40 -13.09 -0.34 23.66
CA ASP A 40 -13.82 -1.47 24.23
C ASP A 40 -15.06 -0.96 24.99
N PRO A 41 -16.28 -1.25 24.52
CA PRO A 41 -17.49 -0.77 25.17
C PRO A 41 -17.66 -1.31 26.59
N GLU A 42 -17.19 -2.52 26.91
CA GLU A 42 -17.32 -3.07 28.26
C GLU A 42 -16.61 -2.19 29.28
N LYS A 43 -15.38 -1.78 28.97
CA LYS A 43 -14.62 -0.85 29.83
C LYS A 43 -15.31 0.49 29.98
N LEU A 44 -15.84 1.05 28.88
CA LEU A 44 -16.57 2.32 28.92
C LEU A 44 -17.79 2.25 29.85
N PHE A 45 -18.60 1.19 29.73
CA PHE A 45 -19.83 1.07 30.50
C PHE A 45 -19.58 0.71 31.97
N PHE A 46 -18.74 -0.28 32.24
CA PHE A 46 -18.55 -0.79 33.60
C PHE A 46 -17.60 0.06 34.43
N GLU A 47 -16.51 0.57 33.84
CA GLU A 47 -15.49 1.31 34.57
C GLU A 47 -15.81 2.81 34.61
N GLU A 48 -16.20 3.38 33.48
CA GLU A 48 -16.42 4.84 33.37
C GLU A 48 -17.87 5.27 33.53
N ARG A 49 -18.83 4.33 33.41
CA ARG A 49 -20.29 4.60 33.44
C ARG A 49 -20.71 5.70 32.47
N ARG A 50 -20.05 5.78 31.32
CA ARG A 50 -20.37 6.74 30.25
C ARG A 50 -21.22 6.09 29.17
N VAL A 51 -22.02 6.92 28.52
CA VAL A 51 -22.73 6.61 27.29
C VAL A 51 -22.12 7.40 26.14
N ALA A 52 -22.49 7.08 24.90
CA ALA A 52 -22.05 7.83 23.74
C ALA A 52 -22.53 9.29 23.79
N ASP A 53 -21.63 10.21 23.46
CA ASP A 53 -21.95 11.64 23.28
C ASP A 53 -22.53 11.92 21.87
N GLU A 54 -22.31 11.00 20.93
CA GLU A 54 -22.93 11.01 19.60
C GLU A 54 -23.21 9.58 19.13
N ARG A 55 -24.36 9.38 18.49
CA ARG A 55 -24.68 8.13 17.79
C ARG A 55 -24.82 8.39 16.30
N ARG A 56 -24.23 7.50 15.50
CA ARG A 56 -24.31 7.52 14.04
C ARG A 56 -24.84 6.20 13.54
N ASP A 57 -26.03 6.21 12.95
CA ASP A 57 -26.60 5.02 12.30
C ASP A 57 -25.89 4.77 10.96
N CYS A 58 -25.29 3.60 10.81
CA CYS A 58 -24.61 3.18 9.58
C CYS A 58 -25.57 2.58 8.54
N GLY A 59 -26.83 2.31 8.87
CA GLY A 59 -27.84 1.83 7.94
C GLY A 59 -27.59 0.41 7.43
N GLY A 60 -27.04 -0.47 8.28
CA GLY A 60 -26.68 -1.85 7.93
C GLY A 60 -25.38 -2.00 7.13
N ARG A 61 -24.67 -0.90 6.87
CA ARG A 61 -23.43 -0.86 6.08
C ARG A 61 -22.26 -1.58 6.76
N ILE A 62 -21.25 -1.89 5.95
CA ILE A 62 -20.01 -2.53 6.40
C ILE A 62 -19.04 -1.46 6.89
N LEU A 63 -18.41 -1.68 8.04
CA LEU A 63 -17.26 -0.91 8.52
C LEU A 63 -16.03 -1.81 8.43
N ALA A 64 -15.08 -1.42 7.59
CA ALA A 64 -13.80 -2.11 7.43
C ALA A 64 -12.65 -1.19 7.82
N PRO A 65 -11.48 -1.72 8.25
CA PRO A 65 -10.31 -0.88 8.45
C PRO A 65 -9.98 -0.10 7.18
N GLY A 66 -9.52 1.13 7.35
CA GLY A 66 -9.19 2.00 6.22
C GLY A 66 -8.12 1.37 5.33
N PHE A 67 -8.25 1.53 4.02
CA PHE A 67 -7.31 0.90 3.09
C PHE A 67 -5.93 1.54 3.19
N ILE A 68 -4.90 0.71 2.93
CA ILE A 68 -3.49 1.08 2.95
C ILE A 68 -2.89 0.77 1.59
N ASP A 69 -2.45 1.79 0.87
CA ASP A 69 -1.83 1.61 -0.44
C ASP A 69 -0.30 1.75 -0.36
N VAL A 70 0.40 0.62 -0.39
CA VAL A 70 1.87 0.59 -0.21
C VAL A 70 2.66 0.80 -1.50
N GLN A 71 1.99 0.92 -2.65
CA GLN A 71 2.62 1.24 -3.93
C GLN A 71 1.68 2.12 -4.77
N ILE A 72 1.98 3.42 -4.80
CA ILE A 72 1.28 4.45 -5.56
C ILE A 72 2.28 5.54 -5.96
N ASN A 73 2.45 5.72 -7.28
CA ASN A 73 3.44 6.64 -7.86
C ASN A 73 2.93 8.08 -7.95
N GLY A 74 1.62 8.26 -7.88
CA GLY A 74 0.97 9.55 -7.99
C GLY A 74 -0.52 9.46 -8.24
N GLY A 75 -1.10 10.57 -8.64
CA GLY A 75 -2.49 10.63 -9.08
C GLY A 75 -2.96 12.07 -9.26
N PHE A 76 -4.07 12.25 -9.97
CA PHE A 76 -4.70 13.55 -10.16
C PHE A 76 -3.74 14.63 -10.73
N GLY A 77 -2.84 14.20 -11.61
CA GLY A 77 -1.83 15.05 -12.27
C GLY A 77 -0.53 15.22 -11.49
N VAL A 78 -0.40 14.62 -10.31
CA VAL A 78 0.81 14.68 -9.49
C VAL A 78 1.65 13.42 -9.68
N ASP A 79 2.95 13.61 -9.93
CA ASP A 79 3.99 12.59 -9.96
C ASP A 79 4.95 12.78 -8.79
N PHE A 80 5.07 11.78 -7.92
CA PHE A 80 5.97 11.85 -6.77
C PHE A 80 7.44 11.76 -7.17
N SER A 81 7.76 11.29 -8.37
CA SER A 81 9.12 11.22 -8.91
C SER A 81 9.53 12.51 -9.64
N GLN A 82 8.73 13.57 -9.57
CA GLN A 82 9.10 14.88 -10.09
C GLN A 82 9.63 15.81 -9.00
N ALA A 83 10.83 16.32 -9.25
CA ALA A 83 11.55 17.29 -8.44
C ALA A 83 10.97 18.72 -8.57
N THR A 84 9.67 18.90 -8.30
CA THR A 84 9.02 20.21 -8.29
C THR A 84 9.50 21.08 -7.12
N GLU A 85 9.17 22.38 -7.11
CA GLU A 85 9.52 23.27 -5.98
C GLU A 85 8.68 22.97 -4.73
N ASP A 86 7.48 22.41 -4.89
CA ASP A 86 6.55 22.11 -3.80
C ASP A 86 6.00 20.68 -3.95
N VAL A 87 6.87 19.71 -3.67
CA VAL A 87 6.52 18.27 -3.66
C VAL A 87 5.42 18.02 -2.62
N GLY A 88 5.47 18.73 -1.49
CA GLY A 88 4.55 18.55 -0.36
C GLY A 88 3.09 18.82 -0.71
N SER A 89 2.79 19.89 -1.45
CA SER A 89 1.40 20.16 -1.89
C SER A 89 0.88 19.13 -2.89
N GLY A 90 1.75 18.60 -3.76
CA GLY A 90 1.42 17.48 -4.65
C GLY A 90 1.01 16.24 -3.86
N VAL A 91 1.82 15.82 -2.89
CA VAL A 91 1.48 14.69 -2.00
C VAL A 91 0.20 14.95 -1.23
N ALA A 92 -0.01 16.17 -0.71
CA ALA A 92 -1.22 16.54 0.00
C ALA A 92 -2.48 16.48 -0.89
N LEU A 93 -2.38 16.87 -2.17
CA LEU A 93 -3.47 16.75 -3.12
C LEU A 93 -3.87 15.28 -3.33
N VAL A 94 -2.90 14.41 -3.58
CA VAL A 94 -3.17 12.96 -3.74
C VAL A 94 -3.75 12.39 -2.45
N ALA A 95 -3.12 12.66 -1.30
CA ALA A 95 -3.57 12.21 0.02
C ALA A 95 -5.03 12.60 0.30
N ARG A 96 -5.45 13.80 -0.12
CA ARG A 96 -6.85 14.25 0.04
C ARG A 96 -7.80 13.53 -0.91
N ARG A 97 -7.39 13.34 -2.16
CA ARG A 97 -8.26 12.79 -3.21
C ARG A 97 -8.47 11.29 -3.07
N ILE A 98 -7.47 10.53 -2.60
CA ILE A 98 -7.60 9.08 -2.41
C ILE A 98 -8.53 8.68 -1.25
N LEU A 99 -8.94 9.64 -0.39
CA LEU A 99 -9.94 9.40 0.66
C LEU A 99 -11.28 8.91 0.09
N SER A 100 -11.67 9.37 -1.11
CA SER A 100 -12.89 8.90 -1.78
C SER A 100 -12.83 7.44 -2.23
N HIS A 101 -11.64 6.86 -2.22
CA HIS A 101 -11.36 5.48 -2.59
C HIS A 101 -11.07 4.62 -1.35
N GLY A 102 -11.43 5.10 -0.15
CA GLY A 102 -11.30 4.38 1.12
C GLY A 102 -9.86 4.31 1.66
N VAL A 103 -8.89 4.90 0.96
CA VAL A 103 -7.48 4.90 1.38
C VAL A 103 -7.28 5.91 2.49
N THR A 104 -6.87 5.41 3.67
CA THR A 104 -6.62 6.24 4.86
C THR A 104 -5.13 6.44 5.12
N SER A 105 -4.29 5.59 4.54
CA SER A 105 -2.84 5.76 4.57
C SER A 105 -2.16 5.14 3.36
N PHE A 106 -0.97 5.62 3.01
CA PHE A 106 -0.28 5.19 1.79
C PHE A 106 1.23 5.42 1.87
N CYS A 107 1.96 4.78 0.95
CA CYS A 107 3.39 4.98 0.72
C CYS A 107 3.62 5.65 -0.64
N PRO A 108 3.90 6.97 -0.70
CA PRO A 108 4.28 7.62 -1.94
C PRO A 108 5.48 6.91 -2.56
N THR A 109 5.34 6.48 -3.81
CA THR A 109 6.33 5.67 -4.52
C THR A 109 7.13 6.52 -5.47
N LEU A 110 8.46 6.46 -5.34
CA LEU A 110 9.39 7.09 -6.27
C LEU A 110 10.01 6.00 -7.14
N VAL A 111 9.84 6.10 -8.46
CA VAL A 111 10.45 5.19 -9.43
C VAL A 111 11.91 5.57 -9.72
N THR A 112 12.66 4.68 -10.37
CA THR A 112 14.02 4.91 -10.86
C THR A 112 14.17 6.32 -11.46
N SER A 113 14.91 7.14 -10.72
CA SER A 113 15.19 8.54 -11.03
C SER A 113 16.68 8.81 -10.85
N PRO A 114 17.22 9.93 -11.35
CA PRO A 114 18.60 10.29 -11.05
C PRO A 114 18.74 10.77 -9.58
N PRO A 115 19.94 10.68 -8.96
CA PRO A 115 20.13 10.96 -7.52
C PRO A 115 19.61 12.32 -7.07
N GLU A 116 19.77 13.35 -7.90
CA GLU A 116 19.30 14.71 -7.63
C GLU A 116 17.79 14.79 -7.38
N VAL A 117 16.99 13.91 -8.01
CA VAL A 117 15.55 13.83 -7.75
C VAL A 117 15.32 13.24 -6.36
N TYR A 118 15.95 12.12 -6.03
CA TYR A 118 15.81 11.52 -4.70
C TYR A 118 16.27 12.48 -3.59
N HIS A 119 17.42 13.13 -3.76
CA HIS A 119 17.98 14.07 -2.78
C HIS A 119 17.06 15.27 -2.55
N LYS A 120 16.29 15.68 -3.57
CA LYS A 120 15.31 16.76 -3.44
C LYS A 120 13.98 16.29 -2.86
N VAL A 121 13.45 15.16 -3.32
CA VAL A 121 12.09 14.69 -3.01
C VAL A 121 12.02 13.98 -1.67
N VAL A 122 12.97 13.08 -1.36
CA VAL A 122 12.94 12.22 -0.16
C VAL A 122 12.84 13.02 1.15
N PRO A 123 13.61 14.11 1.35
CA PRO A 123 13.50 14.92 2.57
C PRO A 123 12.20 15.74 2.66
N GLN A 124 11.51 15.98 1.55
CA GLN A 124 10.30 16.81 1.49
C GLN A 124 9.00 16.05 1.76
N ILE A 125 9.04 14.73 1.81
CA ILE A 125 7.88 13.88 2.07
C ILE A 125 8.06 13.19 3.43
N PRO A 126 7.77 13.89 4.55
CA PRO A 126 7.88 13.28 5.87
C PRO A 126 6.76 12.27 6.12
N VAL A 127 7.04 11.28 6.96
CA VAL A 127 6.00 10.46 7.59
C VAL A 127 5.04 11.38 8.32
N LYS A 128 3.73 11.21 8.09
CA LYS A 128 2.70 12.12 8.61
C LYS A 128 1.41 11.35 8.88
N SER A 129 0.84 11.56 10.06
CA SER A 129 -0.49 11.05 10.39
C SER A 129 -1.56 11.63 9.45
N GLY A 130 -2.53 10.80 9.09
CA GLY A 130 -3.70 11.27 8.35
C GLY A 130 -4.60 12.16 9.22
N GLY A 131 -5.61 12.76 8.60
CA GLY A 131 -6.63 13.55 9.30
C GLY A 131 -7.55 14.29 8.32
N PRO A 132 -8.18 15.39 8.75
CA PRO A 132 -9.13 16.17 7.94
C PRO A 132 -8.62 16.65 6.58
N HIS A 133 -7.30 16.68 6.39
CA HIS A 133 -6.67 17.19 5.17
C HIS A 133 -6.21 16.09 4.20
N GLY A 134 -6.25 14.82 4.58
CA GLY A 134 -5.82 13.72 3.72
C GLY A 134 -5.39 12.46 4.46
N ALA A 135 -5.19 11.40 3.68
CA ALA A 135 -4.61 10.15 4.11
C ALA A 135 -3.21 10.33 4.73
N GLY A 136 -2.85 9.45 5.66
CA GLY A 136 -1.53 9.45 6.29
C GLY A 136 -0.44 8.93 5.35
N VAL A 137 0.74 9.54 5.43
CA VAL A 137 1.94 9.07 4.73
C VAL A 137 2.71 8.15 5.68
N LEU A 138 2.80 6.86 5.34
CA LEU A 138 3.49 5.85 6.16
C LEU A 138 5.01 5.82 5.93
N GLY A 139 5.48 6.62 4.97
CA GLY A 139 6.86 6.69 4.51
C GLY A 139 6.96 6.33 3.03
N LEU A 140 8.10 6.59 2.44
CA LEU A 140 8.33 6.43 1.00
C LEU A 140 8.56 4.98 0.62
N HIS A 141 8.11 4.63 -0.58
CA HIS A 141 8.50 3.43 -1.29
C HIS A 141 9.46 3.83 -2.41
N LEU A 142 10.71 3.38 -2.35
CA LEU A 142 11.70 3.61 -3.40
C LEU A 142 11.74 2.40 -4.33
N GLU A 143 11.20 2.53 -5.53
CA GLU A 143 11.14 1.48 -6.55
C GLU A 143 12.27 1.63 -7.58
N GLY A 144 13.39 0.94 -7.34
CA GLY A 144 14.64 1.18 -8.06
C GLY A 144 15.39 2.43 -7.56
N PRO A 145 16.63 2.68 -8.03
CA PRO A 145 17.15 2.23 -9.33
C PRO A 145 17.99 0.95 -9.32
N PHE A 146 18.13 0.28 -8.17
CA PHE A 146 18.88 -0.97 -8.03
C PHE A 146 18.05 -2.18 -8.50
N ILE A 147 17.69 -2.18 -9.78
CA ILE A 147 16.84 -3.18 -10.42
C ILE A 147 17.48 -3.73 -11.70
N SER A 148 16.95 -4.85 -12.21
CA SER A 148 17.45 -5.49 -13.43
C SER A 148 17.21 -4.63 -14.67
N ARG A 149 18.23 -4.52 -15.52
CA ARG A 149 18.11 -3.92 -16.86
C ARG A 149 17.12 -4.68 -17.73
N GLU A 150 17.12 -6.01 -17.66
CA GLU A 150 16.24 -6.88 -18.46
C GLU A 150 14.78 -6.80 -18.03
N LYS A 151 14.54 -6.51 -16.74
CA LYS A 151 13.20 -6.38 -16.17
C LYS A 151 12.91 -4.96 -15.70
N ARG A 152 13.47 -3.96 -16.39
CA ARG A 152 13.25 -2.55 -16.04
C ARG A 152 11.81 -2.09 -16.22
N GLY A 153 11.01 -2.72 -17.08
CA GLY A 153 9.66 -2.27 -17.37
C GLY A 153 9.64 -0.82 -17.85
N ALA A 154 8.88 0.03 -17.17
CA ALA A 154 8.82 1.47 -17.43
C ALA A 154 10.00 2.27 -16.86
N HIS A 155 10.96 1.65 -16.15
CA HIS A 155 12.05 2.41 -15.54
C HIS A 155 13.09 2.86 -16.59
N PRO A 156 13.57 4.12 -16.52
CA PRO A 156 14.54 4.66 -17.48
C PRO A 156 15.90 3.97 -17.34
N GLU A 157 16.34 3.33 -18.42
CA GLU A 157 17.57 2.53 -18.46
C GLU A 157 18.83 3.33 -18.09
N ALA A 158 18.85 4.62 -18.45
CA ALA A 158 19.95 5.54 -18.17
C ALA A 158 20.17 5.83 -16.67
N HIS A 159 19.18 5.53 -15.83
CA HIS A 159 19.24 5.80 -14.39
C HIS A 159 19.37 4.53 -13.55
N LEU A 160 19.36 3.34 -14.16
CA LEU A 160 19.59 2.08 -13.45
C LEU A 160 20.99 2.04 -12.83
N ARG A 161 21.07 1.47 -11.63
CA ARG A 161 22.31 1.37 -10.86
C ARG A 161 22.56 -0.06 -10.39
N SER A 162 23.83 -0.36 -10.10
CA SER A 162 24.26 -1.57 -9.41
C SER A 162 25.00 -1.15 -8.14
N PHE A 163 25.28 -2.12 -7.28
CA PHE A 163 26.19 -1.96 -6.15
C PHE A 163 27.63 -2.18 -6.63
N GLU A 164 28.56 -1.32 -6.19
CA GLU A 164 29.99 -1.38 -6.48
C GLU A 164 30.78 -1.88 -5.24
N ALA A 165 31.71 -1.07 -4.73
CA ALA A 165 32.67 -1.46 -3.69
C ALA A 165 32.11 -1.33 -2.25
N ASP A 166 31.13 -0.47 -2.03
CA ASP A 166 30.45 -0.32 -0.74
C ASP A 166 28.95 -0.22 -1.00
N ALA A 167 28.30 -1.38 -1.09
CA ALA A 167 26.94 -1.50 -1.60
C ALA A 167 25.92 -0.65 -0.84
N PHE A 168 26.09 -0.49 0.47
CA PHE A 168 25.18 0.35 1.26
C PHE A 168 25.49 1.83 1.09
N GLN A 169 26.77 2.20 0.95
CA GLN A 169 27.15 3.58 0.66
C GLN A 169 26.70 4.00 -0.75
N ASP A 170 26.71 3.10 -1.74
CA ASP A 170 26.16 3.35 -3.07
C ASP A 170 24.66 3.65 -3.02
N LEU A 171 23.94 2.90 -2.17
CA LEU A 171 22.53 3.14 -1.90
C LEU A 171 22.29 4.52 -1.27
N LEU A 172 23.07 4.88 -0.24
CA LEU A 172 22.98 6.20 0.40
C LEU A 172 23.38 7.35 -0.54
N ALA A 173 24.40 7.16 -1.38
CA ALA A 173 24.79 8.15 -2.38
C ALA A 173 23.70 8.38 -3.42
N THR A 174 22.90 7.34 -3.71
CA THR A 174 21.79 7.42 -4.67
C THR A 174 20.56 8.08 -4.06
N TYR A 175 20.07 7.59 -2.92
CA TYR A 175 18.81 8.07 -2.34
C TYR A 175 18.95 9.25 -1.39
N GLY A 176 20.12 9.45 -0.79
CA GLY A 176 20.32 10.39 0.31
C GLY A 176 19.83 9.80 1.65
N PRO A 177 19.34 10.65 2.57
CA PRO A 177 18.83 10.22 3.88
C PRO A 177 17.64 9.26 3.73
N LEU A 178 17.58 8.24 4.60
CA LEU A 178 16.55 7.20 4.56
C LEU A 178 15.49 7.34 5.67
N ASP A 179 15.51 8.42 6.45
CA ASP A 179 14.67 8.59 7.65
C ASP A 179 13.16 8.51 7.36
N ASN A 180 12.75 8.92 6.15
CA ASN A 180 11.36 8.88 5.70
C ASN A 180 11.02 7.65 4.84
N VAL A 181 11.96 6.71 4.65
CA VAL A 181 11.78 5.57 3.74
C VAL A 181 11.21 4.37 4.51
N ARG A 182 10.14 3.78 3.96
CA ARG A 182 9.47 2.61 4.54
C ARG A 182 9.75 1.33 3.75
N ILE A 183 9.81 1.43 2.43
CA ILE A 183 9.97 0.29 1.51
C ILE A 183 11.07 0.61 0.48
N VAL A 184 11.90 -0.37 0.14
CA VAL A 184 12.81 -0.31 -1.00
C VAL A 184 12.63 -1.55 -1.86
N THR A 185 12.28 -1.36 -3.13
CA THR A 185 12.28 -2.43 -4.14
C THR A 185 13.63 -2.51 -4.82
N LEU A 186 14.20 -3.70 -4.85
CA LEU A 186 15.46 -4.00 -5.54
C LEU A 186 15.45 -5.38 -6.19
N ALA A 187 16.36 -5.57 -7.13
CA ALA A 187 16.60 -6.86 -7.76
C ALA A 187 17.65 -7.66 -6.96
N PRO A 188 17.29 -8.82 -6.36
CA PRO A 188 18.19 -9.57 -5.47
C PRO A 188 19.36 -10.23 -6.19
N GLU A 189 19.29 -10.45 -7.50
CA GLU A 189 20.39 -11.00 -8.30
C GLU A 189 21.55 -10.02 -8.51
N LEU A 190 21.36 -8.73 -8.21
CA LEU A 190 22.46 -7.76 -8.28
C LEU A 190 23.54 -8.12 -7.26
N GLY A 191 24.80 -8.08 -7.70
CA GLY A 191 25.94 -8.40 -6.84
C GLY A 191 25.90 -7.60 -5.54
N ARG A 192 26.13 -8.27 -4.40
CA ARG A 192 26.15 -7.66 -3.05
C ARG A 192 24.80 -7.14 -2.52
N SER A 193 23.70 -7.42 -3.21
CA SER A 193 22.34 -7.10 -2.74
C SER A 193 22.11 -7.54 -1.28
N HIS A 194 22.57 -8.73 -0.89
CA HIS A 194 22.42 -9.27 0.47
C HIS A 194 22.99 -8.37 1.58
N GLU A 195 24.06 -7.61 1.33
CA GLU A 195 24.62 -6.64 2.29
C GLU A 195 23.62 -5.49 2.51
N VAL A 196 23.05 -5.00 1.41
CA VAL A 196 22.07 -3.91 1.39
C VAL A 196 20.76 -4.34 2.04
N ILE A 197 20.28 -5.55 1.73
CA ILE A 197 19.05 -6.10 2.30
C ILE A 197 19.16 -6.16 3.83
N ARG A 198 20.28 -6.68 4.35
CA ARG A 198 20.52 -6.73 5.81
C ARG A 198 20.58 -5.33 6.42
N ALA A 199 21.28 -4.40 5.77
CA ALA A 199 21.44 -3.03 6.27
C ALA A 199 20.13 -2.23 6.29
N LEU A 200 19.25 -2.41 5.29
CA LEU A 200 17.91 -1.81 5.24
C LEU A 200 17.00 -2.44 6.30
N THR A 201 16.99 -3.79 6.38
CA THR A 201 16.15 -4.52 7.35
C THR A 201 16.53 -4.17 8.79
N ALA A 202 17.82 -4.01 9.10
CA ALA A 202 18.29 -3.59 10.42
C ALA A 202 17.83 -2.17 10.81
N ARG A 203 17.46 -1.34 9.83
CA ARG A 203 16.86 -0.01 10.02
C ARG A 203 15.33 -0.05 10.06
N GLY A 204 14.73 -1.24 10.02
CA GLY A 204 13.29 -1.43 9.98
C GLY A 204 12.66 -1.12 8.61
N ILE A 205 13.45 -0.91 7.56
CA ILE A 205 12.95 -0.67 6.20
C ILE A 205 12.58 -2.01 5.58
N CYS A 206 11.37 -2.12 5.03
CA CYS A 206 10.94 -3.30 4.30
C CYS A 206 11.68 -3.38 2.97
N VAL A 207 12.29 -4.53 2.69
CA VAL A 207 12.89 -4.81 1.39
C VAL A 207 11.93 -5.65 0.58
N SER A 208 11.64 -5.14 -0.62
CA SER A 208 10.82 -5.80 -1.63
C SER A 208 11.65 -6.29 -2.81
N LEU A 209 11.29 -7.44 -3.34
CA LEU A 209 11.90 -8.03 -4.54
C LEU A 209 11.04 -7.67 -5.75
N GLY A 210 11.63 -7.02 -6.75
CA GLY A 210 10.90 -6.61 -7.95
C GLY A 210 11.84 -6.20 -9.07
N HIS A 211 11.31 -6.08 -10.29
CA HIS A 211 12.09 -5.71 -11.48
C HIS A 211 13.35 -6.56 -11.62
N SER A 212 13.18 -7.88 -11.57
CA SER A 212 14.27 -8.82 -11.30
C SER A 212 14.22 -10.04 -12.22
N VAL A 213 15.41 -10.52 -12.59
CA VAL A 213 15.63 -11.80 -13.27
C VAL A 213 16.07 -12.92 -12.31
N ALA A 214 15.82 -12.78 -11.01
CA ALA A 214 16.24 -13.77 -10.03
C ALA A 214 15.54 -15.12 -10.21
N ASP A 215 16.34 -16.18 -10.13
CA ASP A 215 15.87 -17.54 -9.90
C ASP A 215 15.32 -17.69 -8.48
N LEU A 216 14.67 -18.83 -8.21
CA LEU A 216 14.14 -19.11 -6.88
C LEU A 216 15.23 -19.07 -5.79
N ARG A 217 16.46 -19.51 -6.12
CA ARG A 217 17.53 -19.59 -5.12
C ARG A 217 17.98 -18.21 -4.66
N ALA A 218 18.23 -17.28 -5.59
CA ALA A 218 18.57 -15.90 -5.29
C ALA A 218 17.43 -15.20 -4.53
N ALA A 219 16.18 -15.49 -4.87
CA ALA A 219 15.01 -14.99 -4.16
C ALA A 219 14.94 -15.51 -2.71
N GLU A 220 15.19 -16.81 -2.48
CA GLU A 220 15.26 -17.41 -1.15
C GLU A 220 16.42 -16.83 -0.32
N ASP A 221 17.61 -16.69 -0.91
CA ASP A 221 18.78 -16.10 -0.25
C ASP A 221 18.54 -14.63 0.14
N ALA A 222 17.75 -13.89 -0.65
CA ALA A 222 17.31 -12.53 -0.33
C ALA A 222 16.35 -12.50 0.86
N VAL A 223 15.41 -13.46 0.96
CA VAL A 223 14.55 -13.61 2.14
C VAL A 223 15.38 -13.95 3.39
N TRP A 224 16.36 -14.84 3.27
CA TRP A 224 17.32 -15.13 4.35
C TRP A 224 18.14 -13.91 4.77
N SER A 225 18.36 -12.97 3.85
CA SER A 225 19.03 -11.71 4.11
C SER A 225 18.12 -10.65 4.73
N GLY A 226 16.80 -10.84 4.68
CA GLY A 226 15.83 -9.99 5.37
C GLY A 226 14.61 -9.58 4.55
N ALA A 227 14.58 -9.82 3.23
CA ALA A 227 13.47 -9.41 2.38
C ALA A 227 12.14 -10.05 2.80
N THR A 228 11.05 -9.29 2.69
CA THR A 228 9.71 -9.72 3.17
C THR A 228 8.58 -9.42 2.19
N PHE A 229 8.88 -8.76 1.06
CA PHE A 229 7.87 -8.33 0.11
C PHE A 229 8.26 -8.67 -1.34
N ILE A 230 7.26 -8.82 -2.20
CA ILE A 230 7.41 -8.94 -3.65
C ILE A 230 6.60 -7.79 -4.26
N THR A 231 7.24 -6.97 -5.08
CA THR A 231 6.58 -5.85 -5.77
C THR A 231 5.76 -6.39 -6.93
N HIS A 232 4.50 -5.95 -7.04
CA HIS A 232 3.53 -6.25 -8.10
C HIS A 232 3.69 -7.62 -8.79
N LEU A 233 3.56 -8.70 -8.01
CA LEU A 233 3.74 -10.09 -8.44
C LEU A 233 3.24 -10.35 -9.88
N PHE A 234 4.07 -11.08 -10.64
CA PHE A 234 4.01 -11.34 -12.09
C PHE A 234 4.51 -10.21 -13.00
N ASN A 235 4.47 -8.95 -12.57
CA ASN A 235 4.92 -7.82 -13.37
C ASN A 235 6.44 -7.63 -13.22
N ALA A 236 7.12 -7.31 -14.32
CA ALA A 236 8.57 -7.08 -14.34
C ALA A 236 9.41 -8.17 -13.62
N MET A 237 9.06 -9.44 -13.78
CA MET A 237 9.82 -10.58 -13.26
C MET A 237 9.92 -11.72 -14.28
N LEU A 238 10.73 -12.74 -14.01
CA LEU A 238 10.73 -13.94 -14.84
C LEU A 238 9.35 -14.62 -14.79
N PRO A 239 8.87 -15.15 -15.94
CA PRO A 239 7.67 -15.96 -15.93
C PRO A 239 7.91 -17.26 -15.15
N PHE A 240 6.86 -17.78 -14.54
CA PHE A 240 6.91 -19.06 -13.84
C PHE A 240 7.37 -20.18 -14.79
N HIS A 241 8.36 -20.97 -14.37
CA HIS A 241 8.77 -22.19 -15.04
C HIS A 241 8.86 -23.35 -14.02
N HIS A 242 8.36 -24.53 -14.37
CA HIS A 242 8.23 -25.66 -13.43
C HIS A 242 9.57 -26.18 -12.85
N ARG A 243 10.71 -25.97 -13.53
CA ARG A 243 12.05 -26.32 -13.00
C ARG A 243 12.69 -25.22 -12.16
N ASP A 244 12.26 -23.99 -12.38
CA ASP A 244 12.72 -22.82 -11.65
C ASP A 244 11.59 -21.79 -11.65
N PRO A 245 10.80 -21.74 -10.58
CA PRO A 245 9.67 -20.84 -10.47
C PRO A 245 10.06 -19.34 -10.39
N GLY A 246 11.35 -19.02 -10.23
CA GLY A 246 11.81 -17.67 -9.95
C GLY A 246 11.22 -17.11 -8.65
N ILE A 247 11.08 -15.78 -8.58
CA ILE A 247 10.47 -15.07 -7.45
C ILE A 247 9.05 -15.58 -7.12
N VAL A 248 8.26 -16.00 -8.11
CA VAL A 248 6.90 -16.53 -7.90
C VAL A 248 6.93 -17.78 -7.01
N GLY A 249 8.02 -18.55 -7.02
CA GLY A 249 8.18 -19.73 -6.16
C GLY A 249 8.21 -19.43 -4.67
N LEU A 250 8.52 -18.18 -4.27
CA LEU A 250 8.52 -17.78 -2.86
C LEU A 250 7.14 -17.95 -2.19
N LEU A 251 6.05 -17.89 -2.96
CA LEU A 251 4.69 -18.10 -2.43
C LEU A 251 4.50 -19.48 -1.80
N THR A 252 5.30 -20.47 -2.19
CA THR A 252 5.18 -21.86 -1.73
C THR A 252 6.53 -22.49 -1.38
N SER A 253 7.57 -21.69 -1.15
CA SER A 253 8.91 -22.21 -0.83
C SER A 253 8.94 -22.80 0.58
N ASP A 254 9.49 -24.01 0.70
CA ASP A 254 9.73 -24.73 1.95
C ASP A 254 11.10 -24.38 2.58
N ARG A 255 11.87 -23.49 1.94
CA ARG A 255 13.22 -23.09 2.37
C ARG A 255 13.30 -21.74 3.06
N LEU A 256 12.15 -21.09 3.24
CA LEU A 256 12.08 -19.80 3.92
C LEU A 256 12.34 -19.95 5.42
N PRO A 257 12.91 -18.93 6.09
CA PRO A 257 13.10 -18.96 7.54
C PRO A 257 11.77 -19.20 8.27
N ALA A 258 11.79 -20.05 9.30
CA ALA A 258 10.59 -20.34 10.09
C ALA A 258 9.96 -19.06 10.67
N GLY A 259 8.64 -18.93 10.53
CA GLY A 259 7.88 -17.75 11.00
C GLY A 259 8.00 -16.52 10.09
N ARG A 260 8.71 -16.61 8.95
CA ARG A 260 8.76 -15.54 7.95
C ARG A 260 7.56 -15.63 7.02
N CYS A 261 6.67 -14.65 7.07
CA CYS A 261 5.65 -14.44 6.04
C CYS A 261 6.25 -13.63 4.88
N ILE A 262 5.99 -14.04 3.64
CA ILE A 262 6.32 -13.26 2.44
C ILE A 262 5.04 -12.65 1.90
N PHE A 263 4.96 -11.33 2.01
CA PHE A 263 3.88 -10.59 1.41
C PHE A 263 4.18 -10.33 -0.07
N TYR A 264 3.16 -10.06 -0.87
CA TYR A 264 3.31 -9.75 -2.29
C TYR A 264 2.22 -8.79 -2.77
N GLY A 265 2.63 -7.76 -3.49
CA GLY A 265 1.75 -6.78 -4.11
C GLY A 265 1.01 -7.39 -5.29
N MET A 266 -0.28 -7.12 -5.42
CA MET A 266 -1.10 -7.49 -6.58
C MET A 266 -1.84 -6.28 -7.11
N ILE A 267 -1.64 -5.96 -8.39
CA ILE A 267 -2.42 -4.96 -9.11
C ILE A 267 -3.66 -5.66 -9.68
N ALA A 268 -4.82 -5.41 -9.07
CA ALA A 268 -6.09 -6.05 -9.40
C ALA A 268 -7.02 -5.10 -10.18
N ASP A 269 -6.54 -4.51 -11.27
CA ASP A 269 -7.28 -3.50 -12.05
C ASP A 269 -8.05 -4.05 -13.26
N GLY A 270 -7.93 -5.35 -13.53
CA GLY A 270 -8.48 -6.02 -14.72
C GLY A 270 -7.64 -5.90 -15.98
N THR A 271 -6.47 -5.25 -15.89
CA THR A 271 -5.56 -5.00 -17.00
C THR A 271 -4.20 -5.67 -16.77
N HIS A 272 -3.51 -5.33 -15.67
CA HIS A 272 -2.15 -5.81 -15.37
C HIS A 272 -2.12 -7.30 -15.09
N THR A 273 -3.07 -7.76 -14.28
CA THR A 273 -3.11 -9.15 -13.85
C THR A 273 -4.34 -9.84 -14.39
N ASN A 274 -4.12 -10.90 -15.17
CA ASN A 274 -5.22 -11.76 -15.61
C ASN A 274 -5.96 -12.34 -14.38
N PRO A 275 -7.30 -12.41 -14.38
CA PRO A 275 -8.07 -13.01 -13.29
C PRO A 275 -7.62 -14.42 -12.87
N ALA A 276 -7.11 -15.22 -13.80
CA ALA A 276 -6.55 -16.54 -13.48
C ALA A 276 -5.27 -16.43 -12.64
N ALA A 277 -4.40 -15.46 -12.92
CA ALA A 277 -3.18 -15.22 -12.15
C ALA A 277 -3.52 -14.72 -10.74
N LEU A 278 -4.52 -13.82 -10.59
CA LEU A 278 -5.05 -13.41 -9.28
C LEU A 278 -5.49 -14.62 -8.45
N ARG A 279 -6.24 -15.56 -9.06
CA ARG A 279 -6.69 -16.79 -8.41
C ARG A 279 -5.54 -17.72 -8.02
N ILE A 280 -4.55 -17.87 -8.89
CA ILE A 280 -3.38 -18.72 -8.61
C ILE A 280 -2.63 -18.19 -7.40
N ALA A 281 -2.28 -16.89 -7.40
CA ALA A 281 -1.55 -16.28 -6.30
C ALA A 281 -2.34 -16.37 -4.98
N HIS A 282 -3.61 -15.92 -4.98
CA HIS A 282 -4.46 -15.98 -3.78
C HIS A 282 -4.62 -17.40 -3.22
N ARG A 283 -4.74 -18.43 -4.06
CA ARG A 283 -4.85 -19.82 -3.59
C ARG A 283 -3.52 -20.35 -3.05
N ALA A 284 -2.40 -19.91 -3.60
CA ALA A 284 -1.09 -20.32 -3.14
C ALA A 284 -0.77 -19.74 -1.76
N HIS A 285 -1.02 -18.45 -1.55
CA HIS A 285 -0.66 -17.77 -0.29
C HIS A 285 -1.59 -16.60 0.08
N PRO A 286 -2.84 -16.86 0.52
CA PRO A 286 -3.84 -15.81 0.71
C PRO A 286 -3.45 -14.76 1.76
N GLN A 287 -2.75 -15.17 2.82
CA GLN A 287 -2.31 -14.29 3.92
C GLN A 287 -1.16 -13.33 3.52
N GLY A 288 -0.44 -13.63 2.44
CA GLY A 288 0.63 -12.76 1.94
C GLY A 288 0.13 -11.71 0.95
N LEU A 289 -1.11 -11.81 0.46
CA LEU A 289 -1.60 -10.97 -0.62
C LEU A 289 -1.85 -9.54 -0.14
N VAL A 290 -1.15 -8.57 -0.72
CA VAL A 290 -1.36 -7.14 -0.51
C VAL A 290 -1.89 -6.52 -1.79
N LEU A 291 -3.09 -5.96 -1.76
CA LEU A 291 -3.58 -5.16 -2.88
C LEU A 291 -2.81 -3.84 -2.92
N VAL A 292 -2.34 -3.50 -4.12
CA VAL A 292 -1.70 -2.21 -4.42
C VAL A 292 -2.34 -1.63 -5.67
N THR A 293 -2.34 -0.31 -5.80
CA THR A 293 -2.82 0.30 -7.05
C THR A 293 -1.72 0.33 -8.10
N ASP A 294 -0.48 0.60 -7.69
CA ASP A 294 0.58 1.06 -8.59
C ASP A 294 0.11 2.25 -9.44
N ALA A 295 -0.77 3.08 -8.88
CA ALA A 295 -1.43 4.15 -9.61
C ALA A 295 -0.42 5.23 -10.04
N ILE A 296 -0.59 5.72 -11.25
CA ILE A 296 0.27 6.75 -11.86
C ILE A 296 -0.43 8.12 -11.82
N PRO A 297 0.27 9.22 -12.19
CA PRO A 297 -0.30 10.57 -12.17
C PRO A 297 -1.61 10.73 -12.96
N ALA A 298 -1.87 9.86 -13.92
CA ALA A 298 -3.09 9.83 -14.72
C ALA A 298 -4.35 9.36 -13.96
N LEU A 299 -4.22 8.79 -12.75
CA LEU A 299 -5.36 8.41 -11.91
C LEU A 299 -6.35 9.59 -11.80
N GLY A 300 -7.58 9.38 -12.26
CA GLY A 300 -8.65 10.38 -12.20
C GLY A 300 -8.63 11.46 -13.29
N LEU A 301 -7.77 11.36 -14.32
CA LEU A 301 -7.68 12.37 -15.40
C LEU A 301 -8.29 11.91 -16.74
N GLY A 302 -8.49 10.61 -16.95
CA GLY A 302 -8.98 10.05 -18.22
C GLY A 302 -7.86 9.84 -19.25
N ASN A 303 -8.24 9.65 -20.52
CA ASN A 303 -7.28 9.40 -21.60
C ASN A 303 -6.39 10.62 -21.85
N GLY A 304 -5.13 10.37 -22.21
CA GLY A 304 -4.18 11.43 -22.51
C GLY A 304 -2.72 11.02 -22.34
N ARG A 305 -1.82 11.99 -22.55
CA ARG A 305 -0.39 11.83 -22.26
C ARG A 305 -0.07 12.41 -20.90
N HIS A 306 0.69 11.65 -20.14
CA HIS A 306 1.18 12.01 -18.81
C HIS A 306 2.66 11.65 -18.70
N THR A 307 3.23 11.85 -17.52
CA THR A 307 4.60 11.46 -17.20
C THR A 307 4.60 10.55 -15.98
N LEU A 308 5.59 9.66 -15.91
CA LEU A 308 5.95 8.88 -14.74
C LEU A 308 7.48 8.93 -14.60
N GLY A 309 7.97 9.69 -13.62
CA GLY A 309 9.37 10.08 -13.53
C GLY A 309 9.82 10.79 -14.80
N GLN A 310 10.81 10.21 -15.48
CA GLN A 310 11.40 10.74 -16.71
C GLN A 310 10.84 10.07 -17.98
N GLN A 311 9.73 9.31 -17.87
CA GLN A 311 9.09 8.65 -19.00
C GLN A 311 7.76 9.31 -19.35
N GLU A 312 7.47 9.38 -20.65
CA GLU A 312 6.14 9.70 -21.14
C GLU A 312 5.26 8.44 -21.14
N VAL A 313 4.04 8.58 -20.65
CA VAL A 313 3.03 7.52 -20.62
C VAL A 313 1.77 7.97 -21.34
N GLU A 314 1.14 7.05 -22.07
CA GLU A 314 -0.10 7.30 -22.79
C GLU A 314 -1.21 6.42 -22.20
N VAL A 315 -2.32 7.06 -21.83
CA VAL A 315 -3.50 6.40 -21.28
C VAL A 315 -4.56 6.28 -22.36
N ASP A 316 -4.96 5.03 -22.61
CA ASP A 316 -6.06 4.67 -23.49
C ASP A 316 -7.04 3.75 -22.74
N GLY A 317 -8.21 4.30 -22.41
CA GLY A 317 -9.25 3.61 -21.67
C GLY A 317 -8.83 3.36 -20.22
N LEU A 318 -8.66 2.09 -19.87
CA LEU A 318 -8.25 1.64 -18.53
C LEU A 318 -6.77 1.25 -18.44
N THR A 319 -5.99 1.51 -19.50
CA THR A 319 -4.61 1.05 -19.61
C THR A 319 -3.65 2.22 -19.82
N ALA A 320 -2.51 2.17 -19.15
CA ALA A 320 -1.40 3.08 -19.35
C ALA A 320 -0.21 2.34 -19.98
N TYR A 321 0.39 2.93 -21.01
CA TYR A 321 1.56 2.39 -21.70
C TYR A 321 2.71 3.38 -21.69
N VAL A 322 3.95 2.91 -21.71
CA VAL A 322 5.09 3.76 -22.07
C VAL A 322 4.88 4.23 -23.51
N ALA A 323 4.91 5.55 -23.72
CA ALA A 323 4.58 6.17 -24.99
C ALA A 323 5.38 5.56 -26.16
N GLY A 324 4.68 5.20 -27.23
CA GLY A 324 5.28 4.55 -28.40
C GLY A 324 5.59 3.06 -28.24
N THR A 325 5.17 2.41 -27.15
CA THR A 325 5.38 0.98 -26.90
C THR A 325 4.07 0.27 -26.51
N LYS A 326 4.14 -1.04 -26.26
CA LYS A 326 3.07 -1.83 -25.62
C LYS A 326 3.41 -2.20 -24.17
N THR A 327 4.46 -1.62 -23.61
CA THR A 327 4.87 -1.88 -22.23
C THR A 327 3.90 -1.16 -21.30
N LEU A 328 3.19 -1.91 -20.46
CA LEU A 328 2.35 -1.36 -19.41
C LEU A 328 3.20 -0.50 -18.44
N SER A 329 2.63 0.60 -17.95
CA SER A 329 3.31 1.51 -17.04
C SER A 329 2.37 1.96 -15.92
N GLY A 330 2.32 1.17 -14.85
CA GLY A 330 1.44 1.38 -13.69
C GLY A 330 -0.04 1.40 -14.02
N SER A 331 -0.89 1.59 -13.02
CA SER A 331 -2.35 1.54 -13.17
C SER A 331 -2.99 2.94 -13.14
N ILE A 332 -4.26 3.00 -13.55
CA ILE A 332 -5.16 4.13 -13.30
C ILE A 332 -6.36 3.74 -12.44
N ALA A 333 -6.37 2.53 -11.87
CA ALA A 333 -7.44 2.05 -11.00
C ALA A 333 -7.21 2.48 -9.54
N PRO A 334 -8.22 3.05 -8.88
CA PRO A 334 -8.14 3.32 -7.45
C PRO A 334 -8.34 2.06 -6.60
N MET A 335 -7.93 2.12 -5.33
CA MET A 335 -7.93 0.97 -4.41
C MET A 335 -9.30 0.30 -4.26
N ASP A 336 -10.38 1.06 -4.16
CA ASP A 336 -11.74 0.50 -4.02
C ASP A 336 -12.17 -0.31 -5.26
N VAL A 337 -11.73 0.10 -6.45
CA VAL A 337 -11.90 -0.68 -7.68
C VAL A 337 -11.06 -1.96 -7.63
N CYS A 338 -9.80 -1.88 -7.18
CA CYS A 338 -8.93 -3.05 -7.01
C CYS A 338 -9.55 -4.08 -6.06
N VAL A 339 -10.12 -3.65 -4.94
CA VAL A 339 -10.83 -4.53 -3.98
C VAL A 339 -12.01 -5.24 -4.64
N ARG A 340 -12.89 -4.49 -5.32
CA ARG A 340 -14.07 -5.08 -6.00
C ARG A 340 -13.67 -6.04 -7.12
N HIS A 341 -12.70 -5.66 -7.93
CA HIS A 341 -12.22 -6.51 -9.02
C HIS A 341 -11.52 -7.77 -8.49
N PHE A 342 -10.70 -7.66 -7.43
CA PHE A 342 -10.09 -8.81 -6.79
C PHE A 342 -11.14 -9.80 -6.25
N LEU A 343 -12.16 -9.29 -5.56
CA LEU A 343 -13.29 -10.10 -5.08
C LEU A 343 -13.97 -10.83 -6.25
N GLN A 344 -14.33 -10.11 -7.31
CA GLN A 344 -14.97 -10.68 -8.50
C GLN A 344 -14.10 -11.72 -9.21
N ALA A 345 -12.82 -11.41 -9.42
CA ALA A 345 -11.89 -12.25 -10.17
C ALA A 345 -11.56 -13.54 -9.43
N THR A 346 -11.47 -13.49 -8.09
CA THR A 346 -11.06 -14.63 -7.28
C THR A 346 -12.21 -15.44 -6.71
N GLY A 347 -13.37 -14.82 -6.49
CA GLY A 347 -14.47 -15.41 -5.73
C GLY A 347 -14.11 -15.69 -4.27
N CYS A 348 -13.12 -14.97 -3.71
CA CYS A 348 -12.80 -15.04 -2.29
C CYS A 348 -13.92 -14.44 -1.42
N SER A 349 -13.77 -14.50 -0.10
CA SER A 349 -14.70 -13.84 0.80
C SER A 349 -14.53 -12.31 0.74
N MET A 350 -15.59 -11.59 1.08
CA MET A 350 -15.54 -10.13 1.18
C MET A 350 -14.52 -9.69 2.23
N GLU A 351 -14.45 -10.42 3.35
CA GLU A 351 -13.47 -10.22 4.41
C GLU A 351 -12.04 -10.34 3.88
N SER A 352 -11.73 -11.40 3.12
CA SER A 352 -10.40 -11.59 2.54
C SER A 352 -10.00 -10.48 1.56
N ALA A 353 -10.94 -9.99 0.74
CA ALA A 353 -10.67 -8.88 -0.17
C ALA A 353 -10.39 -7.56 0.58
N LEU A 354 -11.11 -7.30 1.67
CA LEU A 354 -10.91 -6.13 2.52
C LEU A 354 -9.61 -6.22 3.33
N GLU A 355 -9.28 -7.39 3.88
CA GLU A 355 -8.02 -7.64 4.60
C GLU A 355 -6.79 -7.46 3.70
N ALA A 356 -6.88 -7.89 2.43
CA ALA A 356 -5.83 -7.70 1.44
C ALA A 356 -5.50 -6.23 1.15
N ALA A 357 -6.47 -5.31 1.33
CA ALA A 357 -6.27 -3.87 1.18
C ALA A 357 -6.03 -3.14 2.52
N SER A 358 -6.03 -3.84 3.66
CA SER A 358 -5.94 -3.20 4.98
C SER A 358 -5.05 -3.95 5.96
N LEU A 359 -5.47 -5.12 6.45
CA LEU A 359 -4.73 -5.93 7.42
C LEU A 359 -3.37 -6.39 6.88
N HIS A 360 -3.32 -6.96 5.68
CA HIS A 360 -2.08 -7.49 5.11
C HIS A 360 -1.02 -6.40 4.87
N PRO A 361 -1.34 -5.23 4.25
CA PRO A 361 -0.36 -4.13 4.18
C PRO A 361 0.04 -3.58 5.56
N ALA A 362 -0.87 -3.60 6.55
CA ALA A 362 -0.50 -3.23 7.92
C ALA A 362 0.51 -4.23 8.52
N GLN A 363 0.29 -5.53 8.38
CA GLN A 363 1.20 -6.59 8.83
C GLN A 363 2.56 -6.53 8.13
N LEU A 364 2.56 -6.30 6.80
CA LEU A 364 3.77 -6.06 6.02
C LEU A 364 4.64 -4.95 6.63
N LEU A 365 4.00 -3.86 7.06
CA LEU A 365 4.67 -2.71 7.65
C LEU A 365 4.77 -2.78 9.19
N GLY A 366 4.41 -3.88 9.84
CA GLY A 366 4.45 -4.01 11.31
C GLY A 366 3.55 -3.00 12.04
N LEU A 367 2.43 -2.62 11.42
CA LEU A 367 1.46 -1.64 11.92
C LEU A 367 0.15 -2.27 12.40
N GLU A 368 0.02 -3.59 12.34
CA GLU A 368 -1.24 -4.34 12.55
C GLU A 368 -1.86 -4.14 13.95
N LYS A 369 -1.09 -3.70 14.94
CA LYS A 369 -1.59 -3.35 16.28
C LYS A 369 -2.34 -2.01 16.30
N SER A 370 -2.07 -1.14 15.32
CA SER A 370 -2.61 0.22 15.24
C SER A 370 -3.45 0.47 14.00
N LYS A 371 -3.18 -0.19 12.87
CA LYS A 371 -3.83 0.01 11.57
C LYS A 371 -4.18 -1.32 10.93
N GLY A 372 -5.08 -1.31 9.95
CA GLY A 372 -5.51 -2.52 9.24
C GLY A 372 -6.42 -3.44 10.07
N THR A 373 -6.86 -3.01 11.25
CA THR A 373 -7.82 -3.72 12.09
C THR A 373 -8.78 -2.74 12.78
N LEU A 374 -9.93 -3.24 13.21
CA LEU A 374 -10.88 -2.53 14.09
C LEU A 374 -10.91 -3.14 15.50
N ASP A 375 -9.79 -3.72 15.93
CA ASP A 375 -9.57 -4.21 17.30
C ASP A 375 -9.49 -3.04 18.29
N PHE A 376 -9.81 -3.34 19.55
CA PHE A 376 -9.76 -2.33 20.61
C PHE A 376 -8.34 -1.77 20.79
N GLY A 377 -8.23 -0.45 20.87
CA GLY A 377 -6.97 0.29 20.96
C GLY A 377 -6.33 0.65 19.62
N ALA A 378 -6.80 0.08 18.50
CA ALA A 378 -6.35 0.48 17.16
C ALA A 378 -6.77 1.92 16.83
N ASP A 379 -6.12 2.52 15.84
CA ASP A 379 -6.54 3.80 15.27
C ASP A 379 -7.95 3.64 14.69
N ALA A 380 -8.79 4.64 14.90
CA ALA A 380 -10.13 4.70 14.33
C ALA A 380 -10.11 5.15 12.86
N ASP A 381 -9.29 4.47 12.05
CA ASP A 381 -9.16 4.67 10.62
C ASP A 381 -9.98 3.60 9.91
N PHE A 382 -11.12 3.98 9.34
CA PHE A 382 -12.07 3.02 8.77
C PHE A 382 -12.86 3.58 7.60
N VAL A 383 -13.36 2.66 6.78
CA VAL A 383 -14.20 2.95 5.63
C VAL A 383 -15.60 2.37 5.87
N VAL A 384 -16.62 3.13 5.46
CA VAL A 384 -18.02 2.70 5.43
C VAL A 384 -18.36 2.29 4.01
N LEU A 385 -18.81 1.06 3.82
CA LEU A 385 -19.05 0.45 2.51
C LEU A 385 -20.49 -0.05 2.40
N ASP A 386 -21.05 -0.01 1.19
CA ASP A 386 -22.27 -0.76 0.87
C ASP A 386 -21.96 -2.26 0.60
N ASP A 387 -22.99 -3.06 0.34
CA ASP A 387 -22.85 -4.50 0.04
C ASP A 387 -22.11 -4.80 -1.26
N SER A 388 -21.99 -3.81 -2.15
CA SER A 388 -21.20 -3.90 -3.39
C SER A 388 -19.76 -3.38 -3.21
N LEU A 389 -19.37 -3.05 -1.97
CA LEU A 389 -18.09 -2.44 -1.60
C LEU A 389 -17.80 -1.09 -2.28
N HIS A 390 -18.83 -0.28 -2.51
CA HIS A 390 -18.63 1.14 -2.84
C HIS A 390 -18.47 1.95 -1.55
N VAL A 391 -17.47 2.83 -1.56
CA VAL A 391 -17.14 3.74 -0.46
C VAL A 391 -18.28 4.75 -0.27
N GLN A 392 -18.88 4.74 0.92
CA GLN A 392 -19.93 5.67 1.34
C GLN A 392 -19.37 6.78 2.24
N ALA A 393 -18.37 6.47 3.06
CA ALA A 393 -17.66 7.42 3.88
C ALA A 393 -16.28 6.89 4.29
N THR A 394 -15.35 7.80 4.58
CA THR A 394 -14.01 7.49 5.06
C THR A 394 -13.74 8.27 6.34
N TYR A 395 -13.15 7.58 7.31
CA TYR A 395 -12.83 8.09 8.62
C TYR A 395 -11.35 7.94 8.93
N ILE A 396 -10.76 8.95 9.54
CA ILE A 396 -9.41 8.90 10.09
C ILE A 396 -9.47 9.40 11.52
N SER A 397 -8.92 8.64 12.46
CA SER A 397 -8.99 8.95 13.90
C SER A 397 -10.43 9.25 14.36
N GLY A 398 -11.41 8.54 13.82
CA GLY A 398 -12.82 8.71 14.15
C GLY A 398 -13.49 9.95 13.57
N GLU A 399 -12.74 10.81 12.88
CA GLU A 399 -13.25 12.00 12.22
C GLU A 399 -13.69 11.66 10.79
N LEU A 400 -14.84 12.18 10.38
CA LEU A 400 -15.33 12.04 9.01
C LEU A 400 -14.47 12.92 8.09
N VAL A 401 -13.70 12.29 7.20
CA VAL A 401 -12.78 13.01 6.30
C VAL A 401 -13.26 13.01 4.84
N TRP A 402 -14.17 12.11 4.49
CA TRP A 402 -14.85 12.09 3.19
C TRP A 402 -16.21 11.40 3.30
N GLN A 403 -17.19 11.84 2.51
CA GLN A 403 -18.50 11.21 2.40
C GLN A 403 -19.00 11.30 0.95
N ALA A 404 -19.66 10.24 0.47
CA ALA A 404 -20.33 10.26 -0.82
C ALA A 404 -21.52 11.22 -0.78
N ASP A 405 -21.71 12.01 -1.85
CA ASP A 405 -22.90 12.84 -2.01
C ASP A 405 -24.14 11.94 -2.06
N ALA A 406 -25.15 12.24 -1.24
CA ALA A 406 -26.40 11.48 -1.17
C ALA A 406 -27.16 11.40 -2.52
N ALA A 407 -26.77 12.20 -3.52
CA ALA A 407 -27.38 12.27 -4.84
C ALA A 407 -26.86 11.23 -5.87
N ARG A 408 -25.99 10.29 -5.47
CA ARG A 408 -25.41 9.26 -6.38
C ARG A 408 -25.96 7.83 -6.21
N GLN A 409 -27.07 7.64 -5.50
CA GLN A 409 -27.73 6.32 -5.41
C GLN A 409 -28.83 6.17 -6.45
#